data_AF-A0A6A5BDT5-F1
#
_entry.id   AF-A0A6A5BDT5-F1
#
_cell.length_a   1.000
_cell.length_b   1.000
_cell.length_c   1.000
_cell.angle_alpha   90.00
_cell.angle_beta   90.00
_cell.angle_gamma   90.00
#
_symmetry.space_group_name_H-M   'P 1'
#
loop_
_entity.id
_entity.type
_entity.pdbx_description
1 polymer ?
#
loop_
_entity_poly.entity_id
_entity_poly.type
_entity_poly.pdbx_seq_one_letter_code
_entity_poly.pdbx_strand_id
1 'polypeptide(L)'
;MSFYNRKTKIACFVKDITNEKKQTTLIADEKKKSEELLLNILPLPVAIRLKQGETSICEKFNDVTVFFSDMVGFTVMSSIMSPNELIVLLNDIVHNFDHLTEKYYIDKIKTIGDAYFCVAGAHASRASDHTEE
;
A
#
# COMPACT_ATOMS: atom_id res chain seq x y z
N MET A 1 21.96 74.86 29.13
CA MET A 1 22.27 73.45 29.44
C MET A 1 21.06 72.60 29.03
N SER A 2 21.00 72.13 27.77
CA SER A 2 19.88 71.34 27.27
C SER A 2 20.23 69.86 27.33
N PHE A 3 19.55 69.12 28.21
CA PHE A 3 19.70 67.67 28.33
C PHE A 3 18.88 66.98 27.23
N TYR A 4 19.56 66.49 26.20
CA TYR A 4 18.95 65.75 25.09
C TYR A 4 18.80 64.27 25.46
N ASN A 5 17.60 63.88 25.88
CA ASN A 5 17.28 62.51 26.30
C ASN A 5 16.95 61.64 25.07
N ARG A 6 17.91 60.83 24.60
CA ARG A 6 17.68 59.83 23.53
C ARG A 6 16.96 58.60 24.10
N LYS A 7 15.63 58.55 23.99
CA LYS A 7 14.87 57.31 24.21
C LYS A 7 15.01 56.38 23.01
N THR A 8 15.68 55.25 23.19
CA THR A 8 15.74 54.15 22.23
C THR A 8 14.34 53.53 22.08
N LYS A 9 13.78 53.54 20.86
CA LYS A 9 12.53 52.83 20.54
C LYS A 9 12.89 51.46 19.96
N ILE A 10 12.46 50.39 20.61
CA ILE A 10 12.54 49.02 20.07
C ILE A 10 11.19 48.73 19.41
N ALA A 11 11.20 48.47 18.10
CA ALA A 11 10.03 47.99 17.37
C ALA A 11 10.12 46.46 17.27
N CYS A 12 9.09 45.76 17.76
CA CYS A 12 8.96 44.33 17.62
C CYS A 12 7.76 44.04 16.71
N PHE A 13 7.96 43.20 15.70
CA PHE A 13 6.90 42.74 14.81
C PHE A 13 6.47 41.34 15.26
N VAL A 14 5.24 41.22 15.77
CA VAL A 14 4.63 39.92 16.07
C VAL A 14 3.84 39.50 14.84
N LYS A 15 4.30 38.44 14.16
CA LYS A 15 3.58 37.85 13.03
C LYS A 15 2.72 36.71 13.57
N ASP A 16 1.41 36.74 13.32
CA ASP A 16 0.52 35.64 13.66
C ASP A 16 0.72 34.49 12.67
N ILE A 17 1.49 33.48 13.10
CA ILE A 17 1.87 32.31 12.29
C ILE A 17 0.84 31.18 12.44
N THR A 18 -0.28 31.41 13.14
CA THR A 18 -1.22 30.35 13.52
C THR A 18 -1.87 29.69 12.30
N ASN A 19 -2.24 30.49 11.30
CA ASN A 19 -2.87 29.97 10.08
C ASN A 19 -1.88 29.23 9.19
N GLU A 20 -0.66 29.75 9.02
CA GLU A 20 0.41 29.10 8.26
C GLU A 20 0.80 27.75 8.88
N LYS A 21 0.91 27.68 10.23
CA LYS A 21 1.14 26.43 10.95
C LYS A 21 0.01 25.42 10.76
N LYS A 22 -1.25 25.87 10.90
CA LYS A 22 -2.44 25.02 10.67
C LYS A 22 -2.48 24.47 9.24
N GLN A 23 -2.16 25.29 8.25
CA GLN A 23 -2.14 24.87 6.85
C GLN A 23 -1.01 23.87 6.58
N THR A 24 0.17 24.09 7.17
CA THR A 24 1.30 23.16 7.08
C THR A 24 0.97 21.80 7.70
N THR A 25 0.29 21.77 8.84
CA THR A 25 -0.14 20.50 9.47
C THR A 25 -1.19 19.77 8.63
N LEU A 26 -2.17 20.49 8.06
CA LEU A 26 -3.18 19.87 7.19
C LEU A 26 -2.55 19.23 5.94
N ILE A 27 -1.61 19.93 5.29
CA ILE A 27 -0.86 19.40 4.15
C ILE A 27 -0.04 18.18 4.54
N ALA A 28 0.59 18.19 5.73
CA ALA A 28 1.37 17.05 6.22
C ALA A 28 0.49 15.82 6.49
N ASP A 29 -0.69 16.01 7.09
CA ASP A 29 -1.64 14.92 7.34
C ASP A 29 -2.22 14.35 6.05
N GLU A 30 -2.57 15.21 5.08
CA GLU A 30 -3.07 14.79 3.77
C GLU A 30 -1.98 14.02 2.99
N LYS A 31 -0.74 14.51 3.03
CA LYS A 31 0.41 13.83 2.44
C LYS A 31 0.63 12.46 3.07
N LYS A 32 0.56 12.35 4.40
CA LYS A 32 0.71 11.08 5.12
C LYS A 32 -0.37 10.07 4.71
N LYS A 33 -1.64 10.49 4.68
CA LYS A 33 -2.75 9.63 4.22
C LYS A 33 -2.57 9.17 2.78
N SER A 34 -2.12 10.07 1.91
CA SER A 34 -1.81 9.74 0.51
C SER A 34 -0.69 8.70 0.41
N GLU A 35 0.36 8.82 1.22
CA GLU A 35 1.46 7.85 1.28
C GLU A 35 1.01 6.48 1.80
N GLU A 36 0.19 6.42 2.84
CA GLU A 36 -0.38 5.17 3.37
C GLU A 36 -1.26 4.47 2.32
N LEU A 37 -2.13 5.21 1.63
CA LEU A 37 -2.98 4.66 0.58
C LEU A 37 -2.17 4.12 -0.61
N LEU A 38 -1.09 4.80 -0.99
CA LEU A 38 -0.22 4.34 -2.07
C LEU A 38 0.41 2.99 -1.74
N LEU A 39 0.85 2.80 -0.49
CA LEU A 39 1.46 1.55 -0.03
C LEU A 39 0.45 0.41 0.16
N ASN A 40 -0.84 0.72 0.33
CA ASN A 40 -1.89 -0.29 0.36
C ASN A 40 -2.17 -0.90 -1.01
N ILE A 41 -1.76 -0.24 -2.10
CA ILE A 41 -2.03 -0.67 -3.48
C ILE A 41 -0.75 -1.19 -4.15
N LEU A 42 0.39 -0.60 -3.85
CA LEU A 42 1.66 -0.89 -4.51
C LEU A 42 2.75 -1.30 -3.53
N PRO A 43 3.61 -2.26 -3.89
CA PRO A 43 4.82 -2.55 -3.14
C PRO A 43 5.68 -1.29 -2.96
N LEU A 44 6.29 -1.14 -1.78
CA LEU A 44 7.12 0.02 -1.42
C LEU A 44 8.18 0.37 -2.49
N PRO A 45 8.94 -0.58 -3.07
CA PRO A 45 9.93 -0.26 -4.10
C PRO A 45 9.31 0.41 -5.34
N VAL A 46 8.14 -0.06 -5.77
CA VAL A 46 7.40 0.49 -6.92
C VAL A 46 6.87 1.88 -6.59
N ALA A 47 6.31 2.07 -5.39
CA ALA A 47 5.80 3.36 -4.93
C ALA A 47 6.89 4.45 -4.91
N ILE A 48 8.10 4.11 -4.46
CA ILE A 48 9.25 5.05 -4.44
C ILE A 48 9.62 5.47 -5.87
N ARG A 49 9.76 4.51 -6.78
CA ARG A 49 10.13 4.74 -8.18
C ARG A 49 9.10 5.59 -8.92
N LEU A 50 7.80 5.33 -8.69
CA LEU A 50 6.72 6.17 -9.23
C LEU A 50 6.79 7.61 -8.70
N LYS A 51 7.05 7.81 -7.40
CA LYS A 51 7.20 9.16 -6.82
C LYS A 51 8.40 9.92 -7.39
N GLN A 52 9.41 9.21 -7.91
CA GLN A 52 10.57 9.79 -8.58
C GLN A 52 10.30 10.16 -10.06
N GLY A 53 9.09 9.87 -10.56
CA GLY A 53 8.68 10.19 -11.93
C GLY A 53 8.96 9.10 -12.96
N GLU A 54 9.34 7.89 -12.52
CA GLU A 54 9.47 6.75 -13.42
C GLU A 54 8.10 6.27 -13.88
N THR A 55 7.92 6.01 -15.18
CA THR A 55 6.61 5.68 -15.76
C THR A 55 6.52 4.25 -16.34
N SER A 56 7.66 3.58 -16.55
CA SER A 56 7.73 2.22 -17.10
C SER A 56 8.53 1.30 -16.18
N ILE A 57 7.94 1.02 -15.01
CA ILE A 57 8.55 0.15 -14.00
C ILE A 57 8.27 -1.31 -14.39
N CYS A 58 9.32 -2.02 -14.79
CA CYS A 58 9.28 -3.45 -15.08
C CYS A 58 10.47 -4.12 -14.39
N GLU A 59 10.23 -5.26 -13.76
CA GLU A 59 11.25 -6.07 -13.10
C GLU A 59 11.16 -7.50 -13.65
N LYS A 60 12.32 -8.12 -13.86
CA LYS A 60 12.43 -9.50 -14.30
C LYS A 60 12.86 -10.36 -13.12
N PHE A 61 12.10 -11.42 -12.88
CA PHE A 61 12.44 -12.47 -11.93
C PHE A 61 12.83 -13.72 -12.73
N ASN A 62 13.96 -14.33 -12.38
CA ASN A 62 14.49 -15.48 -13.13
C ASN A 62 13.98 -16.82 -12.62
N ASP A 63 13.57 -16.88 -11.35
CA ASP A 63 13.14 -18.11 -10.68
C ASP A 63 11.86 -17.78 -9.88
N VAL A 64 10.71 -18.13 -10.45
CA VAL A 64 9.40 -17.88 -9.85
C VAL A 64 8.47 -19.05 -10.11
N THR A 65 7.61 -19.34 -9.14
CA THR A 65 6.50 -20.29 -9.29
C THR A 65 5.19 -19.54 -9.24
N VAL A 66 4.34 -19.77 -10.24
CA VAL A 66 2.99 -19.20 -10.31
C VAL A 66 1.98 -20.24 -9.82
N PHE A 67 1.13 -19.85 -8.88
CA PHE A 67 -0.01 -20.64 -8.44
C PHE A 67 -1.32 -19.96 -8.86
N PHE A 68 -2.17 -20.72 -9.54
CA PHE A 68 -3.50 -20.31 -9.95
C PHE A 68 -4.51 -21.36 -9.50
N SER A 69 -5.51 -20.94 -8.71
CA SER A 69 -6.65 -21.78 -8.33
C SER A 69 -7.95 -21.18 -8.85
N ASP A 70 -8.93 -22.03 -9.12
CA ASP A 70 -10.27 -21.69 -9.57
C ASP A 70 -11.27 -22.60 -8.86
N MET A 71 -12.43 -22.08 -8.46
CA MET A 71 -13.41 -22.88 -7.72
C MET A 71 -14.34 -23.61 -8.69
N VAL A 72 -14.17 -24.93 -8.76
CA VAL A 72 -14.99 -25.76 -9.64
C VAL A 72 -16.48 -25.58 -9.33
N GLY A 73 -17.26 -25.19 -10.34
CA GLY A 73 -18.72 -25.07 -10.23
C GLY A 73 -19.20 -23.80 -9.53
N PHE A 74 -18.33 -22.83 -9.28
CA PHE A 74 -18.68 -21.58 -8.59
C PHE A 74 -19.82 -20.82 -9.25
N THR A 75 -19.87 -20.73 -10.59
CA THR A 75 -20.94 -20.02 -11.29
C THR A 75 -22.32 -20.57 -10.92
N VAL A 76 -22.47 -21.89 -10.86
CA VAL A 76 -23.75 -22.52 -10.50
C VAL A 76 -24.04 -22.28 -9.02
N MET A 77 -23.06 -22.50 -8.15
CA MET A 77 -23.19 -22.28 -6.71
C MET A 77 -23.59 -20.83 -6.36
N SER A 78 -22.96 -19.85 -7.01
CA SER A 78 -23.23 -18.42 -6.80
C SER A 78 -24.64 -17.99 -7.24
N SER A 79 -25.26 -18.74 -8.18
CA SER A 79 -26.62 -18.45 -8.64
C SER A 79 -27.72 -18.98 -7.72
N ILE A 80 -27.38 -19.93 -6.83
CA ILE A 80 -28.34 -20.56 -5.90
C ILE A 80 -28.15 -20.11 -4.45
N MET A 81 -26.96 -19.63 -4.08
CA MET A 81 -26.67 -19.14 -2.73
C MET A 81 -27.19 -17.72 -2.51
N SER A 82 -27.53 -17.39 -1.26
CA SER A 82 -27.77 -15.99 -0.92
C SER A 82 -26.45 -15.19 -0.99
N PRO A 83 -26.51 -13.88 -1.31
CA PRO A 83 -25.30 -13.05 -1.37
C PRO A 83 -24.47 -13.07 -0.08
N ASN A 84 -25.12 -13.13 1.08
CA ASN A 84 -24.43 -13.17 2.37
C ASN A 84 -23.63 -14.47 2.55
N GLU A 85 -24.24 -15.62 2.25
CA GLU A 85 -23.58 -16.93 2.36
C GLU A 85 -22.40 -17.02 1.39
N LEU A 86 -22.58 -16.53 0.16
CA LEU A 86 -21.52 -16.51 -0.85
C LEU A 86 -20.32 -15.67 -0.40
N ILE A 87 -20.57 -14.48 0.16
CA ILE A 87 -19.51 -13.60 0.66
C ILE A 87 -18.77 -14.23 1.84
N VAL A 88 -19.48 -14.88 2.77
CA VAL A 88 -18.85 -15.58 3.89
C VAL A 88 -17.93 -16.69 3.39
N LEU A 89 -18.41 -17.53 2.46
CA LEU A 89 -17.61 -18.59 1.88
C LEU A 89 -16.36 -18.07 1.16
N LEU A 90 -16.50 -17.03 0.33
CA LEU A 90 -15.37 -16.42 -0.37
C LEU A 90 -14.36 -15.84 0.62
N ASN A 91 -14.83 -15.13 1.65
CA ASN A 91 -13.96 -14.56 2.67
C ASN A 91 -13.18 -15.65 3.41
N ASP A 92 -13.83 -16.75 3.80
CA ASP A 92 -13.17 -17.85 4.49
C ASP A 92 -12.07 -18.47 3.61
N ILE A 93 -12.34 -18.72 2.33
CA ILE A 93 -11.35 -19.31 1.42
C ILE A 93 -10.19 -18.35 1.18
N VAL A 94 -10.47 -17.08 0.85
CA VAL A 94 -9.45 -16.06 0.61
C VAL A 94 -8.61 -15.81 1.85
N HIS A 95 -9.22 -15.79 3.05
CA HIS A 95 -8.49 -15.61 4.30
C HIS A 95 -7.54 -16.76 4.60
N ASN A 96 -7.95 -18.01 4.33
CA ASN A 96 -7.06 -19.16 4.47
C ASN A 96 -5.89 -19.13 3.49
N PHE A 97 -6.12 -18.75 2.23
CA PHE A 97 -5.03 -18.54 1.28
C PHE A 97 -4.11 -17.40 1.71
N ASP A 98 -4.66 -16.27 2.17
CA ASP A 98 -3.88 -15.13 2.65
C ASP A 98 -2.97 -15.54 3.82
N HIS A 99 -3.49 -16.33 4.76
CA HIS A 99 -2.69 -16.88 5.85
C HIS A 99 -1.53 -17.77 5.36
N LEU A 100 -1.78 -18.63 4.36
CA LEU A 100 -0.73 -19.46 3.77
C LEU A 100 0.31 -18.60 3.04
N THR A 101 -0.12 -17.60 2.28
CA THR A 101 0.82 -16.72 1.56
C THR A 101 1.71 -15.94 2.51
N GLU A 102 1.18 -15.43 3.62
CA GLU A 102 1.97 -14.77 4.66
C GLU A 102 2.97 -15.74 5.31
N LYS A 103 2.51 -16.94 5.67
CA LYS A 103 3.35 -17.96 6.31
C LYS A 103 4.53 -18.41 5.45
N TYR A 104 4.33 -18.53 4.15
CA TYR A 104 5.34 -19.02 3.19
C TYR A 104 6.04 -17.91 2.42
N TYR A 105 5.80 -16.63 2.75
CA TYR A 105 6.38 -15.47 2.06
C TYR A 105 6.09 -15.48 0.54
N ILE A 106 4.86 -15.83 0.18
CA ILE A 106 4.35 -15.85 -1.20
C ILE A 106 3.60 -14.54 -1.45
N ASP A 107 3.79 -13.94 -2.61
CA ASP A 107 3.11 -12.71 -2.99
C ASP A 107 1.74 -13.01 -3.58
N LYS A 108 0.69 -12.58 -2.90
CA LYS A 108 -0.65 -12.50 -3.49
C LYS A 108 -0.64 -11.46 -4.59
N ILE A 109 -0.98 -11.86 -5.81
CA ILE A 109 -1.09 -10.94 -6.95
C ILE A 109 -2.46 -10.30 -6.99
N LYS A 110 -3.51 -11.13 -7.02
CA LYS A 110 -4.92 -10.69 -7.02
C LYS A 110 -5.87 -11.86 -6.86
N THR A 111 -7.13 -11.55 -6.63
CA THR A 111 -8.26 -12.45 -6.88
C THR A 111 -8.92 -12.11 -8.21
N ILE A 112 -9.54 -13.09 -8.86
CA ILE A 112 -10.30 -12.91 -10.11
C ILE A 112 -11.61 -13.68 -9.99
N GLY A 113 -12.67 -13.02 -9.53
CA GLY A 113 -13.90 -13.71 -9.17
C GLY A 113 -13.63 -14.71 -8.05
N ASP A 114 -13.81 -15.99 -8.34
CA ASP A 114 -13.56 -17.14 -7.46
C ASP A 114 -12.15 -17.73 -7.57
N ALA A 115 -11.32 -17.21 -8.48
CA ALA A 115 -9.94 -17.62 -8.61
C ALA A 115 -8.99 -16.84 -7.68
N TYR A 116 -7.93 -17.52 -7.21
CA TYR A 116 -6.85 -16.94 -6.40
C TYR A 116 -5.52 -17.06 -7.15
N PHE A 117 -4.78 -15.95 -7.26
CA PHE A 117 -3.50 -15.89 -7.98
C PHE A 117 -2.39 -15.36 -7.07
N CYS A 118 -1.34 -16.15 -6.89
CA CYS A 118 -0.13 -15.79 -6.16
C CYS A 118 1.16 -16.28 -6.84
N VAL A 119 2.28 -15.70 -6.43
CA VAL A 119 3.63 -15.98 -6.97
C VAL A 119 4.60 -16.19 -5.81
N ALA A 120 5.40 -17.26 -5.88
CA ALA A 120 6.55 -17.49 -5.02
C ALA A 120 7.85 -17.14 -5.76
N GLY A 121 8.89 -16.76 -5.01
CA GLY A 121 10.22 -16.46 -5.57
C GLY A 121 10.43 -15.03 -6.09
N ALA A 122 9.39 -14.18 -6.08
CA ALA A 122 9.50 -12.78 -6.50
C ALA A 122 10.30 -11.90 -5.51
N HIS A 123 10.35 -12.26 -4.23
CA HIS A 123 11.21 -11.62 -3.24
C HIS A 123 12.46 -12.48 -2.94
N ALA A 124 13.64 -11.92 -3.17
CA ALA A 124 14.95 -12.60 -3.13
C ALA A 124 15.45 -13.03 -1.73
N SER A 125 14.56 -13.41 -0.80
CA SER A 125 14.91 -13.58 0.62
C SER A 125 15.11 -15.02 1.10
N ARG A 126 14.91 -16.06 0.25
CA ARG A 126 15.25 -17.44 0.61
C ARG A 126 16.00 -18.15 -0.52
N ALA A 127 16.91 -19.03 -0.14
CA ALA A 127 17.56 -19.96 -1.07
C ALA A 127 16.48 -20.76 -1.79
N SER A 128 16.60 -20.81 -3.11
CA SER A 128 15.70 -21.53 -4.02
C SER A 128 15.52 -22.98 -3.57
N ASP A 129 14.30 -23.31 -3.14
CA ASP A 129 13.78 -24.67 -2.96
C ASP A 129 12.56 -24.91 -3.86
N HIS A 130 12.39 -24.07 -4.88
CA HIS A 130 11.30 -24.13 -5.83
C HIS A 130 11.36 -25.45 -6.61
N THR A 131 10.19 -26.03 -6.89
CA THR A 131 10.12 -27.23 -7.73
C THR A 131 10.61 -26.87 -9.13
N GLU A 132 11.76 -27.42 -9.51
CA GLU A 132 12.16 -27.49 -10.91
C GLU A 132 11.35 -28.62 -11.56
N GLU A 133 10.46 -28.24 -12.48
CA GLU A 133 9.56 -29.07 -13.31
C GLU A 133 8.22 -29.52 -12.70
#